data_AF-A0A7Y4ZRE6-F1
#
_entry.id   AF-A0A7Y4ZRE6-F1
#
_cell.length_a   1.000
_cell.length_b   1.000
_cell.length_c   1.000
_cell.angle_alpha   90.00
_cell.angle_beta   90.00
_cell.angle_gamma   90.00
#
_symmetry.space_group_name_H-M   'P 1'
#
loop_
_entity.id
_entity.type
_entity.pdbx_description
1 polymer ?
#
loop_
_entity_poly.entity_id
_entity_poly.type
_entity_poly.pdbx_seq_one_letter_code
_entity_poly.pdbx_strand_id
1 'polypeptide(L)'
;MEYVERARIGRWIVALTVPAAVVSLGSLFTHTLTPVLVAAAVGLALLYVGAPEQAPRPSATVLFWVAMALTGYTVLQLVPLPASWLASLSPANAEVWKDALRPLKEPGPSLTPLSLDPAATAVEVARGLVYVCVYLAGLQIARRTEGTLFLERVLVASTLTLAVVSLLHPALGLERVLGLYQPTSPHGPRHTAP
;
A
#
# COMPACT_ATOMS: atom_id res chain seq x y z
N MET A 1 8.36 4.25 -32.87
CA MET A 1 9.25 4.93 -31.89
C MET A 1 8.52 5.34 -30.61
N GLU A 2 7.28 5.81 -30.73
CA GLU A 2 6.49 6.35 -29.61
C GLU A 2 6.29 5.40 -28.40
N TYR A 3 6.05 4.10 -28.62
CA TYR A 3 5.93 3.12 -27.54
C TYR A 3 7.20 2.95 -26.70
N VAL A 4 8.38 2.92 -27.36
CA VAL A 4 9.66 2.66 -26.67
C VAL A 4 9.99 3.79 -25.70
N GLU A 5 9.70 5.02 -26.11
CA GLU A 5 9.89 6.21 -25.26
C GLU A 5 8.92 6.21 -24.08
N ARG A 6 7.63 5.96 -24.31
CA ARG A 6 6.61 5.83 -23.24
C ARG A 6 6.98 4.74 -22.25
N ALA A 7 7.41 3.57 -22.72
CA ALA A 7 7.83 2.46 -21.87
C ALA A 7 9.09 2.81 -21.06
N ARG A 8 10.02 3.58 -21.63
CA ARG A 8 11.20 4.07 -20.90
C ARG A 8 10.81 5.02 -19.77
N ILE A 9 9.89 5.95 -20.03
CA ILE A 9 9.36 6.87 -19.02
C ILE A 9 8.62 6.09 -17.93
N GLY A 10 7.71 5.19 -18.31
CA GLY A 10 6.96 4.35 -17.36
C GLY A 10 7.87 3.52 -16.46
N ARG A 11 8.94 2.95 -17.02
CA ARG A 11 9.96 2.21 -16.25
C ARG A 11 10.64 3.08 -15.19
N TRP A 12 11.02 4.30 -15.53
CA TRP A 12 11.65 5.22 -14.58
C TRP A 12 10.68 5.70 -13.50
N ILE A 13 9.42 5.97 -13.86
CA ILE A 13 8.39 6.33 -12.90
C ILE A 13 8.27 5.22 -11.84
N VAL A 14 8.05 3.98 -12.26
CA VAL A 14 7.91 2.85 -11.32
C VAL A 14 9.17 2.65 -10.48
N ALA A 15 10.35 2.75 -11.10
CA ALA A 15 11.63 2.61 -10.41
C ALA A 15 11.87 3.67 -9.34
N LEU A 16 11.40 4.90 -9.53
CA LEU A 16 11.50 5.97 -8.54
C LEU A 16 10.40 5.90 -7.48
N THR A 17 9.22 5.38 -7.84
CA THR A 17 8.09 5.21 -6.91
C THR A 17 8.45 4.27 -5.75
N VAL A 18 9.16 3.17 -6.01
CA VAL A 18 9.54 2.19 -4.97
C VAL A 18 10.42 2.81 -3.86
N PRO A 19 11.57 3.44 -4.14
CA PRO A 19 12.36 4.12 -3.11
C PRO A 19 11.62 5.29 -2.46
N ALA A 20 10.87 6.07 -3.25
CA ALA A 20 10.10 7.19 -2.70
C ALA A 20 9.08 6.72 -1.66
N ALA A 21 8.42 5.57 -1.88
CA ALA A 21 7.49 4.97 -0.92
C ALA A 21 8.19 4.53 0.37
N VAL A 22 9.41 3.98 0.27
CA VAL A 22 10.22 3.57 1.42
C VAL A 22 10.63 4.78 2.26
N VAL A 23 11.11 5.84 1.62
CA VAL A 23 11.49 7.10 2.31
C VAL A 23 10.27 7.80 2.91
N SER A 24 9.08 7.62 2.34
CA SER A 24 7.84 8.22 2.85
C SER A 24 7.24 7.51 4.08
N LEU A 25 8.08 6.84 4.88
CA LEU A 25 7.67 6.07 6.07
C LEU A 25 6.65 4.98 5.76
N GLY A 26 6.79 4.29 4.61
CA GLY A 26 6.09 3.04 4.35
C GLY A 26 4.56 3.15 4.37
N SER A 27 3.99 4.15 3.69
CA SER A 27 2.53 4.37 3.57
C SER A 27 1.77 4.61 4.88
N LEU A 28 2.46 5.00 5.96
CA LEU A 28 1.82 5.38 7.22
C LEU A 28 0.92 6.63 7.10
N PHE A 29 1.19 7.49 6.12
CA PHE A 29 0.42 8.70 5.90
C PHE A 29 -0.40 8.61 4.61
N THR A 30 -1.72 8.84 4.71
CA THR A 30 -2.64 8.82 3.56
C THR A 30 -2.17 9.77 2.44
N HIS A 31 -1.61 10.93 2.82
CA HIS A 31 -1.12 11.94 1.88
C HIS A 31 0.08 11.47 1.04
N THR A 32 0.88 10.53 1.52
CA THR A 32 2.01 9.97 0.74
C THR A 32 1.60 8.76 -0.09
N LEU A 33 0.55 8.04 0.32
CA LEU A 33 0.05 6.88 -0.41
C LEU A 33 -0.65 7.24 -1.73
N THR A 34 -1.45 8.31 -1.74
CA THR A 34 -2.15 8.74 -2.96
C THR A 34 -1.21 9.05 -4.14
N PRO A 35 -0.16 9.89 -4.00
CA PRO A 35 0.76 10.15 -5.11
C PRO A 35 1.55 8.91 -5.53
N VAL A 36 1.90 8.01 -4.60
CA VAL A 36 2.54 6.72 -4.90
C VAL A 36 1.64 5.85 -5.76
N LEU A 37 0.35 5.75 -5.43
CA LEU A 37 -0.63 5.01 -6.21
C LEU A 37 -0.81 5.60 -7.61
N VAL A 38 -0.95 6.92 -7.71
CA VAL A 38 -1.06 7.60 -9.02
C VAL A 38 0.19 7.35 -9.86
N ALA A 39 1.39 7.51 -9.29
CA ALA A 39 2.64 7.26 -10.00
C ALA A 39 2.77 5.80 -10.45
N ALA A 40 2.42 4.83 -9.59
CA ALA A 40 2.43 3.41 -9.92
C ALA A 40 1.43 3.09 -11.05
N ALA A 41 0.21 3.63 -11.00
CA ALA A 41 -0.82 3.42 -12.00
C ALA A 41 -0.44 4.04 -13.36
N VAL A 42 0.08 5.27 -13.37
CA VAL A 42 0.56 5.95 -14.59
C VAL A 42 1.75 5.20 -15.19
N GLY A 43 2.72 4.82 -14.36
CA GLY A 43 3.87 4.04 -14.80
C GLY A 43 3.47 2.70 -15.42
N LEU A 44 2.52 1.99 -14.80
CA LEU A 44 1.94 0.76 -15.33
C LEU A 44 1.23 1.00 -16.68
N ALA A 45 0.37 2.02 -16.76
CA ALA A 45 -0.36 2.34 -17.98
C ALA A 45 0.61 2.61 -19.15
N LEU A 46 1.67 3.38 -18.92
CA LEU A 46 2.69 3.66 -19.94
C LEU A 46 3.48 2.41 -20.38
N LEU A 47 3.59 1.39 -19.52
CA LEU A 47 4.26 0.13 -19.83
C LEU A 47 3.37 -0.85 -20.62
N TYR A 48 2.04 -0.73 -20.50
CA TYR A 48 1.08 -1.65 -21.13
C TYR A 48 0.36 -1.06 -22.36
N VAL A 49 0.21 0.26 -22.45
CA VAL A 49 -0.39 0.91 -23.63
C VAL A 49 0.48 0.67 -24.87
N GLY A 50 -0.03 -0.09 -25.83
CA GLY A 50 0.70 -0.44 -27.06
C GLY A 50 1.75 -1.52 -26.86
N ALA A 51 1.75 -2.19 -25.71
CA ALA A 51 2.60 -3.36 -25.50
C ALA A 51 2.13 -4.51 -26.41
N PRO A 52 3.05 -5.27 -27.03
CA PRO A 52 2.69 -6.44 -27.82
C PRO A 52 1.96 -7.47 -26.94
N GLU A 53 1.10 -8.30 -27.53
CA GLU A 53 0.48 -9.43 -26.82
C GLU A 53 1.53 -10.41 -26.33
N GLN A 54 1.26 -11.01 -25.17
CA GLN A 54 2.26 -11.74 -24.41
C GLN A 54 1.66 -13.02 -23.84
N ALA A 55 2.40 -14.12 -23.98
CA ALA A 55 2.02 -15.37 -23.34
C ALA A 55 2.03 -15.21 -21.80
N PRO A 56 0.96 -15.62 -21.10
CA PRO A 56 0.90 -15.57 -19.65
C PRO A 56 1.91 -16.55 -19.04
N ARG A 57 2.62 -16.12 -17.99
CA ARG A 57 3.49 -17.00 -17.20
C ARG A 57 2.68 -17.58 -16.04
N PRO A 58 2.52 -18.91 -15.92
CA PRO A 58 1.59 -19.52 -14.96
C PRO A 58 1.81 -19.05 -13.51
N SER A 59 3.06 -19.05 -13.03
CA SER A 59 3.41 -18.59 -11.68
C SER A 59 3.07 -17.11 -11.47
N ALA A 60 3.30 -16.28 -12.49
CA ALA A 60 3.01 -14.86 -12.40
C ALA A 60 1.50 -14.58 -12.37
N THR A 61 0.73 -15.36 -13.13
CA THR A 61 -0.73 -15.31 -13.17
C THR A 61 -1.34 -15.74 -11.84
N VAL A 62 -0.81 -16.79 -11.19
CA VAL A 62 -1.27 -17.21 -9.86
C VAL A 62 -1.04 -16.10 -8.84
N LEU A 63 0.17 -15.53 -8.78
CA LEU A 63 0.47 -14.42 -7.87
C LEU A 63 -0.42 -13.20 -8.12
N PHE A 64 -0.70 -12.87 -9.38
CA PHE A 64 -1.64 -11.80 -9.72
C PHE A 64 -3.03 -12.06 -9.14
N TRP A 65 -3.59 -13.25 -9.37
CA TRP A 65 -4.92 -13.59 -8.86
C TRP A 65 -4.97 -13.65 -7.34
N VAL A 66 -3.92 -14.15 -6.68
CA VAL A 66 -3.83 -14.11 -5.21
C VAL A 66 -3.82 -12.67 -4.71
N ALA A 67 -2.99 -11.80 -5.29
CA ALA A 67 -2.94 -10.39 -4.90
C ALA A 67 -4.29 -9.67 -5.12
N MET A 68 -4.95 -9.95 -6.25
CA MET A 68 -6.29 -9.43 -6.55
C MET A 68 -7.34 -9.98 -5.60
N ALA A 69 -7.30 -11.25 -5.24
CA ALA A 69 -8.24 -11.86 -4.30
C ALA A 69 -8.09 -11.28 -2.90
N LEU A 70 -6.86 -11.11 -2.42
CA LEU A 70 -6.58 -10.49 -1.12
C LEU A 70 -7.02 -9.01 -1.10
N THR A 71 -6.73 -8.26 -2.16
CA THR A 71 -7.19 -6.85 -2.28
C THR A 71 -8.71 -6.77 -2.44
N GLY A 72 -9.33 -7.71 -3.15
CA GLY A 72 -10.78 -7.80 -3.28
C GLY A 72 -11.45 -8.13 -1.93
N TYR A 73 -10.83 -9.00 -1.13
CA TYR A 73 -11.31 -9.29 0.21
C TYR A 73 -11.21 -8.08 1.14
N THR A 74 -10.15 -7.26 1.06
CA THR A 74 -10.08 -6.01 1.83
C THR A 74 -11.08 -4.97 1.37
N VAL A 75 -11.42 -4.90 0.07
CA VAL A 75 -12.54 -4.09 -0.42
C VAL A 75 -13.88 -4.60 0.11
N LEU A 76 -14.09 -5.92 0.12
CA LEU A 76 -15.32 -6.52 0.66
C LEU A 76 -15.52 -6.13 2.14
N GLN A 77 -14.44 -5.99 2.92
CA GLN A 77 -14.53 -5.56 4.32
C GLN A 77 -15.11 -4.15 4.51
N LEU A 78 -15.08 -3.31 3.46
CA LEU A 78 -15.67 -1.96 3.48
C LEU A 78 -17.16 -1.95 3.12
N VAL A 79 -17.70 -3.05 2.59
CA VAL A 79 -19.10 -3.10 2.17
C VAL A 79 -20.00 -3.03 3.42
N PRO A 80 -20.91 -2.04 3.50
CA PRO A 80 -21.84 -1.96 4.61
C PRO A 80 -22.85 -3.10 4.55
N LEU A 81 -22.96 -3.86 5.64
CA LEU A 81 -23.86 -5.00 5.77
C LEU A 81 -24.94 -4.71 6.82
N PRO A 82 -26.13 -5.36 6.73
CA PRO A 82 -27.11 -5.31 7.80
C PRO A 82 -26.53 -5.83 9.11
N ALA A 83 -26.84 -5.18 10.23
CA ALA A 83 -26.33 -5.57 11.55
C ALA A 83 -26.60 -7.04 11.93
N SER A 84 -27.71 -7.62 11.45
CA SER A 84 -28.05 -9.04 11.65
C SER A 84 -27.09 -10.00 10.93
N TRP A 85 -26.58 -9.62 9.76
CA TRP A 85 -25.58 -10.38 9.02
C TRP A 85 -24.22 -10.24 9.69
N LEU A 86 -23.86 -9.03 10.10
CA LEU A 86 -22.62 -8.79 10.84
C LEU A 86 -22.57 -9.58 12.15
N ALA A 87 -23.68 -9.65 12.90
CA ALA A 87 -23.76 -10.43 14.14
C ALA A 87 -23.53 -11.94 13.92
N SER A 88 -23.84 -12.46 12.72
CA SER A 88 -23.58 -13.85 12.36
C SER A 88 -22.14 -14.09 11.91
N LEU A 89 -21.54 -13.13 11.19
CA LEU A 89 -20.20 -13.24 10.62
C LEU A 89 -19.09 -12.87 11.61
N SER A 90 -19.29 -11.81 12.39
CA SER A 90 -18.35 -11.27 13.37
C SER A 90 -19.12 -10.70 14.58
N PRO A 91 -19.49 -11.56 15.54
CA PRO A 91 -20.24 -11.14 16.73
C PRO A 91 -19.57 -10.02 17.52
N ALA A 92 -18.23 -10.07 17.64
CA ALA A 92 -17.45 -9.08 18.36
C ALA A 92 -17.52 -7.69 17.69
N ASN A 93 -17.39 -7.62 16.36
CA ASN A 93 -17.49 -6.34 15.65
C ASN A 93 -18.91 -5.77 15.72
N ALA A 94 -19.93 -6.64 15.67
CA ALA A 94 -21.32 -6.23 15.81
C ALA A 94 -21.61 -5.59 17.18
N GLU A 95 -21.00 -6.11 18.25
CA GLU A 95 -21.12 -5.53 19.60
C GLU A 95 -20.50 -4.13 19.68
N VAL A 96 -19.30 -3.94 19.11
CA VAL A 96 -18.66 -2.61 19.08
C VAL A 96 -19.50 -1.60 18.31
N TRP A 97 -20.00 -1.98 17.13
CA TRP A 97 -20.85 -1.08 16.34
C TRP A 97 -22.19 -0.78 16.99
N LYS A 98 -22.79 -1.75 17.68
CA LYS A 98 -24.04 -1.56 18.44
C LYS A 98 -23.86 -0.50 19.53
N ASP A 99 -22.72 -0.50 20.20
CA ASP A 99 -22.43 0.41 21.31
C ASP A 99 -21.72 1.70 20.87
N ALA A 100 -21.35 1.86 19.59
CA ALA A 100 -20.60 3.00 19.08
C ALA A 100 -21.28 4.36 19.30
N LEU A 101 -22.61 4.41 19.24
CA LEU A 101 -23.41 5.62 19.44
C LEU A 101 -24.03 5.73 20.83
N ARG A 102 -23.73 4.78 21.73
CA ARG A 102 -24.20 4.78 23.11
C ARG A 102 -23.87 6.07 23.89
N PRO A 103 -22.68 6.71 23.72
CA PRO A 103 -22.40 8.01 24.35
C PRO A 103 -23.34 9.14 23.91
N LEU A 104 -23.88 9.04 22.70
CA LEU A 104 -24.84 10.00 22.13
C LEU A 104 -26.29 9.64 22.46
N LYS A 105 -26.53 8.53 23.18
CA LYS A 105 -27.86 7.97 23.49
C LYS A 105 -28.68 7.61 22.25
N GLU A 106 -28.02 7.36 21.13
CA GLU A 106 -28.62 6.93 19.87
C GLU A 106 -28.43 5.42 19.67
N PRO A 107 -29.35 4.74 18.95
CA PRO A 107 -29.15 3.35 18.59
C PRO A 107 -27.97 3.19 17.63
N GLY A 108 -27.27 2.05 17.71
CA GLY A 108 -26.18 1.74 16.78
C GLY A 108 -26.64 1.73 15.30
N PRO A 109 -25.74 2.03 14.36
CA PRO A 109 -26.05 2.07 12.93
C PRO A 109 -26.60 0.74 12.39
N SER A 110 -27.63 0.81 11.55
CA SER A 110 -28.29 -0.37 10.95
C SER A 110 -27.47 -1.04 9.85
N LEU A 111 -26.60 -0.26 9.21
CA LEU A 111 -25.66 -0.68 8.18
C LEU A 111 -24.25 -0.44 8.69
N THR A 112 -23.49 -1.52 8.86
CA THR A 112 -22.16 -1.48 9.44
C THR A 112 -21.19 -2.26 8.56
N PRO A 113 -20.00 -1.71 8.27
CA PRO A 113 -18.98 -2.44 7.53
C PRO A 113 -18.45 -3.61 8.36
N LEU A 114 -17.94 -4.63 7.67
CA LEU A 114 -17.29 -5.76 8.34
C LEU A 114 -16.01 -5.32 9.07
N SER A 115 -15.32 -4.31 8.54
CA SER A 115 -14.18 -3.68 9.20
C SER A 115 -14.60 -2.83 10.40
N LEU A 116 -13.79 -2.89 11.44
CA LEU A 116 -13.89 -2.08 12.66
C LEU A 116 -13.38 -0.65 12.45
N ASP A 117 -12.43 -0.47 11.53
CA ASP A 117 -11.91 0.83 11.10
C ASP A 117 -11.93 0.92 9.57
N PRO A 118 -13.05 1.42 9.00
CA PRO A 118 -13.20 1.52 7.55
C PRO A 118 -12.19 2.48 6.91
N ALA A 119 -11.73 3.50 7.65
CA ALA A 119 -10.77 4.47 7.12
C ALA A 119 -9.40 3.81 6.98
N ALA A 120 -8.94 3.07 7.99
CA ALA A 120 -7.70 2.30 7.89
C ALA A 120 -7.79 1.19 6.82
N THR A 121 -8.92 0.49 6.71
CA THR A 121 -9.11 -0.53 5.67
C THR A 121 -9.07 0.07 4.26
N ALA A 122 -9.57 1.29 4.04
CA ALA A 122 -9.45 1.96 2.74
C ALA A 122 -7.99 2.26 2.37
N VAL A 123 -7.14 2.59 3.35
CA VAL A 123 -5.68 2.75 3.15
C VAL A 123 -5.05 1.41 2.75
N GLU A 124 -5.45 0.30 3.37
CA GLU A 124 -4.96 -1.04 3.00
C GLU A 124 -5.39 -1.45 1.58
N VAL A 125 -6.60 -1.09 1.15
CA VAL A 125 -7.03 -1.29 -0.24
C VAL A 125 -6.12 -0.53 -1.20
N ALA A 126 -5.86 0.76 -0.94
CA ALA A 126 -4.97 1.56 -1.77
C ALA A 126 -3.56 0.97 -1.83
N ARG A 127 -3.04 0.46 -0.71
CA ARG A 127 -1.75 -0.24 -0.66
C ARG A 127 -1.75 -1.53 -1.48
N GLY A 128 -2.81 -2.33 -1.40
CA GLY A 128 -3.00 -3.52 -2.23
C GLY A 128 -2.95 -3.18 -3.73
N LEU A 129 -3.61 -2.09 -4.15
CA LEU A 129 -3.56 -1.61 -5.53
C LEU A 129 -2.16 -1.17 -5.96
N VAL A 130 -1.41 -0.46 -5.10
CA VAL A 130 0.01 -0.12 -5.36
C VAL A 130 0.81 -1.39 -5.62
N TYR A 131 0.66 -2.40 -4.77
CA TYR A 131 1.38 -3.67 -4.91
C TYR A 131 1.07 -4.37 -6.22
N VAL A 132 -0.22 -4.45 -6.60
CA VAL A 132 -0.62 -5.02 -7.89
C VAL A 132 -0.01 -4.23 -9.05
N CYS A 133 -0.05 -2.89 -9.01
CA CYS A 133 0.51 -2.06 -10.06
C CYS A 133 2.03 -2.25 -10.22
N VAL A 134 2.77 -2.18 -9.11
CA VAL A 134 4.23 -2.36 -9.10
C VAL A 134 4.60 -3.77 -9.54
N TYR A 135 3.85 -4.79 -9.12
CA TYR A 135 4.07 -6.17 -9.54
C TYR A 135 3.90 -6.36 -11.05
N LEU A 136 2.80 -5.88 -11.63
CA LEU A 136 2.56 -5.96 -13.07
C LEU A 136 3.60 -5.16 -13.87
N ALA A 137 3.97 -3.96 -13.39
CA ALA A 137 5.02 -3.17 -14.00
C ALA A 137 6.39 -3.88 -13.94
N GLY A 138 6.71 -4.50 -12.80
CA GLY A 138 7.91 -5.30 -12.61
C GLY A 138 7.97 -6.49 -13.56
N LEU A 139 6.86 -7.22 -13.73
CA LEU A 139 6.74 -8.29 -14.73
C LEU A 139 7.03 -7.77 -16.15
N GLN A 140 6.51 -6.60 -16.50
CA GLN A 140 6.72 -6.02 -17.83
C GLN A 140 8.18 -5.58 -18.06
N ILE A 141 8.82 -5.00 -17.03
CA ILE A 141 10.21 -4.54 -17.10
C ILE A 141 11.19 -5.72 -17.10
N ALA A 142 10.99 -6.71 -16.23
CA ALA A 142 11.87 -7.87 -16.06
C ALA A 142 11.81 -8.90 -17.21
N ARG A 143 11.01 -8.63 -18.26
CA ARG A 143 10.99 -9.44 -19.49
C ARG A 143 12.30 -9.41 -20.27
N ARG A 144 13.07 -8.32 -20.13
CA ARG A 144 14.40 -8.19 -20.74
C ARG A 144 15.46 -8.28 -19.66
N THR A 145 16.57 -8.98 -19.93
CA THR A 145 17.70 -9.10 -19.00
C THR A 145 18.19 -7.73 -18.51
N GLU A 146 18.22 -6.74 -19.41
CA GLU A 146 18.55 -5.35 -19.08
C GLU A 146 17.58 -4.71 -18.07
N GLY A 147 16.29 -5.04 -18.16
CA GLY A 147 15.26 -4.56 -17.25
C GLY A 147 15.37 -5.18 -15.86
N THR A 148 15.72 -6.47 -15.79
CA THR A 148 16.01 -7.15 -14.51
C THR A 148 17.21 -6.52 -13.81
N LEU A 149 18.34 -6.36 -14.52
CA LEU A 149 19.54 -5.71 -13.97
C LEU A 149 19.26 -4.26 -13.55
N PHE A 150 18.40 -3.56 -14.30
CA PHE A 150 17.99 -2.21 -13.95
C PHE A 150 17.20 -2.17 -12.63
N LEU A 151 16.18 -3.03 -12.48
CA LEU A 151 15.40 -3.12 -11.24
C LEU A 151 16.26 -3.54 -10.05
N GLU A 152 17.17 -4.51 -10.24
CA GLU A 152 18.12 -4.94 -9.22
C GLU A 152 18.99 -3.77 -8.73
N ARG A 153 19.58 -3.00 -9.65
CA ARG A 153 20.39 -1.83 -9.31
C ARG A 153 19.59 -0.78 -8.57
N VAL A 154 18.36 -0.51 -9.00
CA VAL A 154 17.46 0.44 -8.32
C VAL A 154 17.18 -0.04 -6.89
N LEU A 155 16.85 -1.31 -6.71
CA LEU A 155 16.58 -1.88 -5.39
C LEU A 155 17.81 -1.80 -4.49
N VAL A 156 18.98 -2.23 -4.97
CA VAL A 156 20.25 -2.16 -4.21
C VAL A 156 20.63 -0.73 -3.86
N ALA A 157 20.52 0.21 -4.80
CA ALA A 157 20.81 1.62 -4.54
C ALA A 157 19.83 2.20 -3.50
N SER A 158 18.55 1.84 -3.59
CA SER A 158 17.50 2.30 -2.67
C SER A 158 17.73 1.77 -1.25
N THR A 159 18.00 0.48 -1.10
CA THR A 159 18.24 -0.14 0.21
C THR A 159 19.55 0.33 0.82
N LEU A 160 20.62 0.50 0.02
CA LEU A 160 21.88 1.05 0.50
C LEU A 160 21.71 2.50 0.97
N THR A 161 20.99 3.33 0.20
CA THR A 161 20.69 4.71 0.59
C THR A 161 19.91 4.74 1.91
N LEU A 162 18.88 3.90 2.04
CA LEU A 162 18.10 3.80 3.27
C LEU A 162 18.96 3.34 4.46
N ALA A 163 19.82 2.34 4.26
CA ALA A 163 20.71 1.83 5.30
C ALA A 163 21.68 2.91 5.77
N VAL A 164 22.29 3.66 4.85
CA VAL A 164 23.18 4.78 5.17
C VAL A 164 22.44 5.87 5.94
N VAL A 165 21.26 6.27 5.47
CA VAL A 165 20.42 7.27 6.16
C VAL A 165 20.06 6.78 7.57
N SER A 166 19.68 5.51 7.70
CA SER A 166 19.28 4.92 8.99
C SER A 166 20.43 4.83 10.00
N LEU A 167 21.67 4.64 9.53
CA LEU A 167 22.87 4.61 10.39
C LEU A 167 23.36 6.02 10.74
N LEU A 168 23.29 6.97 9.80
CA LEU A 168 23.71 8.35 10.04
C LEU A 168 22.75 9.10 10.96
N HIS A 169 21.46 8.77 10.91
CA HIS A 169 20.42 9.44 11.69
C HIS A 169 20.69 9.43 13.21
N PRO A 170 20.92 8.27 13.87
CA PRO A 170 21.30 8.24 15.28
C PRO A 170 22.73 8.77 15.54
N ALA A 171 23.67 8.56 14.61
CA ALA A 171 25.06 9.00 14.77
C ALA A 171 25.20 10.54 14.81
N LEU A 172 24.29 11.25 14.14
CA LEU A 172 24.23 12.72 14.10
C LEU A 172 23.27 13.32 15.14
N GLY A 173 22.65 12.51 16.00
CA GLY A 173 21.72 13.00 17.03
C GLY A 173 20.45 13.65 16.46
N LEU A 174 20.03 13.28 15.25
CA LEU A 174 18.83 13.85 14.63
C LEU A 174 17.58 13.25 15.27
N GLU A 175 16.79 14.07 15.96
CA GLU A 175 15.55 13.63 16.64
C GLU A 175 14.35 13.47 15.69
N ARG A 176 14.44 14.00 14.46
CA ARG A 176 13.35 13.96 13.48
C ARG A 176 13.64 12.95 12.39
N VAL A 177 12.91 11.84 12.35
CA VAL A 177 13.00 10.83 11.29
C VAL A 177 12.84 11.51 9.93
N LEU A 178 13.92 11.50 9.14
CA LEU A 178 14.03 12.13 7.83
C LEU A 178 13.80 13.66 7.82
N GLY A 179 13.95 14.33 8.97
CA GLY A 179 13.70 15.76 9.14
C GLY A 179 12.22 16.17 9.18
N LEU A 180 11.30 15.25 8.89
CA LEU A 180 9.88 15.51 8.71
C LEU A 180 9.00 15.06 9.88
N TYR A 181 9.39 13.99 10.58
CA TYR A 181 8.57 13.39 11.63
C TYR A 181 9.35 13.28 12.94
N GLN A 182 8.86 13.92 14.01
CA GLN A 182 9.37 13.69 15.35
C GLN A 182 8.43 12.70 16.04
N PRO A 183 8.90 11.49 16.39
CA PRO A 183 8.09 10.55 17.16
C PRO A 183 7.86 11.13 18.56
N THR A 184 6.72 11.76 18.76
CA THR A 184 6.25 12.10 20.11
C THR A 184 5.78 10.79 20.75
N SER A 185 6.52 10.27 21.73
CA SER A 185 6.01 9.23 22.62
C SER A 185 4.98 9.86 23.56
N PRO A 186 3.66 9.62 23.39
CA PRO A 186 2.66 10.15 24.32
C PRO A 186 2.62 9.33 25.62
N HIS A 187 3.31 8.19 25.65
CA HIS A 187 3.32 7.28 26.78
C HIS A 187 4.41 7.72 27.75
N GLY A 188 4.01 8.43 28.81
CA GLY A 188 4.76 8.39 30.06
C GLY A 188 4.88 6.93 30.56
N PRO A 189 5.77 6.64 31.53
CA PRO A 189 6.09 5.28 32.00
C PRO A 189 4.93 4.59 32.77
N ARG A 190 3.67 4.98 32.56
CA ARG A 190 2.51 4.35 33.16
C ARG A 190 1.99 3.26 32.24
N HIS A 191 2.35 2.03 32.59
CA HIS A 191 1.55 0.84 32.28
C HIS A 191 0.08 1.14 32.53
N THR A 192 -0.72 1.22 31.47
CA THR A 192 -2.18 1.06 31.56
C THR A 192 -2.52 -0.28 30.95
N ALA A 193 -2.34 -1.32 31.75
CA ALA A 193 -3.16 -2.53 31.65
C ALA A 193 -4.06 -2.55 32.89
N PRO A 194 -5.32 -2.99 32.78
CA PRO A 194 -6.08 -3.46 33.94
C PRO A 194 -5.45 -4.73 34.53
#